data_AF-A0A936B886-F1
#
_entry.id   AF-A0A936B886-F1
#
_cell.length_a   1.000
_cell.length_b   1.000
_cell.length_c   1.000
_cell.angle_alpha   90.00
_cell.angle_beta   90.00
_cell.angle_gamma   90.00
#
_symmetry.space_group_name_H-M   'P 1'
#
loop_
_entity.id
_entity.type
_entity.pdbx_description
1 polymer ?
#
loop_
_entity_poly.entity_id
_entity_poly.type
_entity_poly.pdbx_seq_one_letter_code
_entity_poly.pdbx_strand_id
1 'polypeptide(L)'
;MTPVYAPLCKTVERALMPMGFRIVDEHEFVARFKKDSDWSIVFEGERYMQPAFGLFLVFNFEKNSQEYYSIRLLMKIFGIDEKPSLNAQLRFISDHSKQLFDADRTYREAYDKLDNHTP
;
A
#
# COMPACT_ATOMS: atom_id res chain seq x y z
N MET A 1 9.07 -14.21 3.98
CA MET A 1 8.11 -13.73 5.01
C MET A 1 8.08 -14.64 6.24
N THR A 2 7.86 -14.10 7.44
CA THR A 2 7.67 -14.88 8.68
C THR A 2 6.30 -15.59 8.70
N PRO A 3 6.15 -16.68 9.48
CA PRO A 3 4.91 -17.48 9.48
C PRO A 3 3.63 -16.69 9.82
N VAL A 4 3.74 -15.66 10.68
CA VAL A 4 2.60 -14.84 11.11
C VAL A 4 2.07 -13.98 9.96
N TYR A 5 2.95 -13.46 9.10
CA TYR A 5 2.58 -12.56 8.02
C TYR A 5 2.42 -13.26 6.66
N ALA A 6 2.93 -14.49 6.50
CA ALA A 6 2.80 -15.23 5.24
C ALA A 6 1.35 -15.38 4.75
N PRO A 7 0.34 -15.69 5.59
CA PRO A 7 -1.06 -15.76 5.14
C PRO A 7 -1.61 -14.41 4.69
N LEU A 8 -1.23 -13.32 5.38
CA LEU A 8 -1.64 -11.96 5.02
C LEU A 8 -1.00 -11.53 3.71
N CYS A 9 0.30 -11.79 3.54
CA CYS A 9 1.03 -11.55 2.29
C CYS A 9 0.37 -12.31 1.11
N LYS A 10 -0.01 -13.58 1.29
CA LYS A 10 -0.74 -14.33 0.25
C LYS A 10 -2.13 -13.77 -0.07
N THR A 11 -2.80 -13.17 0.91
CA THR A 11 -4.07 -12.48 0.69
C THR A 11 -3.86 -11.23 -0.16
N VAL A 12 -2.82 -10.44 0.15
CA VAL A 12 -2.43 -9.27 -0.64
C VAL A 12 -2.06 -9.69 -2.07
N GLU A 13 -1.21 -10.69 -2.23
CA GLU A 13 -0.79 -11.19 -3.54
C GLU A 13 -1.98 -11.55 -4.44
N ARG A 14 -2.93 -12.33 -3.91
CA ARG A 14 -4.13 -12.74 -4.66
C ARG A 14 -5.03 -11.56 -5.04
N ALA A 15 -5.13 -10.55 -4.17
CA ALA A 15 -5.92 -9.37 -4.45
C ALA A 15 -5.26 -8.45 -5.47
N LEU A 16 -3.93 -8.34 -5.46
CA LEU A 16 -3.19 -7.44 -6.35
C LEU A 16 -2.91 -8.04 -7.74
N MET A 17 -2.82 -9.36 -7.85
CA MET A 17 -2.51 -10.05 -9.11
C MET A 17 -3.47 -9.71 -10.28
N PRO A 18 -4.81 -9.66 -10.09
CA PRO A 18 -5.73 -9.22 -11.15
C PRO A 18 -5.52 -7.77 -11.62
N MET A 19 -4.87 -6.93 -10.80
CA MET A 19 -4.53 -5.54 -11.13
C MET A 19 -3.17 -5.42 -11.85
N GLY A 20 -2.55 -6.54 -12.19
CA GLY A 20 -1.27 -6.59 -12.91
C GLY A 20 -0.04 -6.48 -12.02
N PHE A 21 -0.20 -6.53 -10.69
CA PHE A 21 0.93 -6.56 -9.77
C PHE A 21 1.51 -7.97 -9.65
N ARG A 22 2.83 -8.06 -9.48
CA ARG A 22 3.55 -9.30 -9.20
C ARG A 22 4.50 -9.06 -8.04
N ILE A 23 4.68 -10.06 -7.19
CA ILE A 23 5.69 -9.99 -6.13
C ILE A 23 7.08 -9.95 -6.77
N VAL A 24 7.91 -8.99 -6.35
CA VAL A 24 9.29 -8.82 -6.86
C VAL A 24 10.32 -8.86 -5.76
N ASP A 25 9.89 -8.70 -4.51
CA ASP A 25 10.74 -8.84 -3.35
C ASP A 25 9.91 -9.35 -2.16
N GLU A 26 10.48 -10.27 -1.39
CA GLU A 26 9.85 -10.84 -0.20
C GLU A 26 10.90 -11.17 0.85
N HIS A 27 10.84 -10.45 1.97
CA HIS A 27 11.72 -10.61 3.12
C HIS A 27 10.89 -10.76 4.40
N GLU A 28 11.54 -11.04 5.54
CA GLU A 28 10.92 -11.50 6.79
C GLU A 28 9.60 -10.79 7.16
N PHE A 29 9.54 -9.47 7.03
CA PHE A 29 8.37 -8.67 7.37
C PHE A 29 7.85 -7.82 6.21
N VAL A 30 8.48 -7.89 5.04
CA VAL A 30 8.19 -6.96 3.94
C VAL A 30 7.98 -7.74 2.66
N ALA A 31 6.94 -7.40 1.91
CA ALA A 31 6.73 -7.87 0.55
C ALA A 31 6.46 -6.69 -0.37
N ARG A 32 7.12 -6.67 -1.52
CA ARG A 32 6.92 -5.66 -2.55
C ARG A 32 6.26 -6.28 -3.77
N PHE A 33 5.16 -5.65 -4.17
CA PHE A 33 4.39 -5.98 -5.36
C PHE A 33 4.59 -4.86 -6.38
N LYS A 34 5.07 -5.19 -7.57
CA LYS A 34 5.35 -4.24 -8.64
C LYS A 34 4.41 -4.47 -9.81
N LYS A 35 3.93 -3.39 -10.41
CA LYS A 35 3.19 -3.39 -11.68
C LYS A 35 4.15 -3.07 -12.83
N ASP A 36 3.73 -3.29 -14.08
CA ASP A 36 4.51 -2.90 -15.29
C ASP A 36 4.64 -1.35 -15.48
N SER A 37 4.59 -0.58 -14.39
CA SER A 37 4.71 0.88 -14.31
C SER A 37 5.65 1.26 -13.15
N ASP A 38 5.83 2.57 -12.90
CA ASP A 38 6.63 3.09 -11.77
C ASP A 38 5.97 2.87 -10.39
N TRP A 39 4.87 2.11 -10.33
CA TRP A 39 4.06 1.92 -9.13
C TRP A 39 4.35 0.57 -8.47
N SER A 40 4.48 0.61 -7.15
CA SER A 40 4.58 -0.58 -6.30
C SER A 40 3.63 -0.47 -5.12
N ILE A 41 3.18 -1.60 -4.62
CA ILE A 41 2.55 -1.72 -3.30
C ILE A 41 3.54 -2.44 -2.38
N VAL A 42 3.79 -1.88 -1.21
CA VAL A 42 4.59 -2.51 -0.16
C VAL A 42 3.66 -2.95 0.96
N PHE A 43 3.73 -4.23 1.29
CA PHE A 43 3.15 -4.80 2.51
C PHE A 43 4.26 -4.92 3.54
N GLU A 44 4.04 -4.36 4.73
CA GLU A 44 5.00 -4.39 5.82
C GLU A 44 4.29 -4.87 7.10
N GLY A 45 4.74 -5.98 7.66
CA GLY A 45 4.33 -6.47 8.97
C GLY A 45 5.15 -5.83 10.08
N GLU A 46 4.54 -5.62 11.24
CA GLU A 46 5.19 -5.05 12.41
C GLU A 46 6.00 -6.11 13.19
N ARG A 47 7.20 -5.77 13.64
CA ARG A 47 8.10 -6.72 14.30
C ARG A 47 7.70 -6.98 15.75
N TYR A 48 7.27 -5.92 16.45
CA TYR A 48 7.08 -5.94 17.90
C TYR A 48 5.63 -6.11 18.34
N MET A 49 4.66 -5.68 17.52
CA MET A 49 3.23 -5.77 17.80
C MET A 49 2.52 -6.57 16.73
N GLN A 50 2.63 -7.89 16.79
CA GLN A 50 2.00 -8.78 15.82
C GLN A 50 0.52 -9.01 16.18
N PRO A 51 -0.41 -9.05 15.19
CA PRO A 51 -0.20 -8.98 13.75
C PRO A 51 -0.50 -7.58 13.15
N ALA A 52 0.14 -6.51 13.62
CA ALA A 52 -0.01 -5.19 12.99
C ALA A 52 0.72 -5.15 11.63
N PHE A 53 0.19 -4.37 10.69
CA PHE A 53 0.76 -4.24 9.35
C PHE A 53 0.44 -2.87 8.74
N GLY A 54 1.23 -2.50 7.73
CA GLY A 54 0.98 -1.38 6.84
C GLY A 54 0.89 -1.86 5.38
N LEU A 55 0.04 -1.16 4.61
CA LEU A 55 0.09 -1.17 3.16
C LEU A 55 0.45 0.22 2.68
N PHE A 56 1.39 0.28 1.74
CA PHE A 56 1.92 1.52 1.22
C PHE A 56 1.91 1.49 -0.31
N LEU A 57 1.46 2.58 -0.91
CA LEU A 57 1.63 2.87 -2.31
C LEU A 57 2.95 3.60 -2.50
N VAL A 58 3.80 3.11 -3.40
CA VAL A 58 5.12 3.68 -3.65
C VAL A 58 5.29 4.01 -5.12
N PHE A 59 5.69 5.25 -5.39
CA PHE A 59 6.02 5.71 -6.73
C PHE A 59 7.54 5.76 -6.91
N ASN A 60 8.05 5.32 -8.06
CA ASN A 60 9.46 5.38 -8.42
C ASN A 60 10.40 4.70 -7.39
N PHE A 61 10.03 3.52 -6.90
CA PHE A 61 10.80 2.79 -5.88
C PHE A 61 12.31 2.65 -6.22
N GLU A 62 12.66 2.48 -7.50
CA GLU A 62 14.06 2.30 -7.93
C GLU A 62 14.87 3.62 -8.00
N LYS A 63 14.25 4.78 -7.76
CA LYS A 63 14.89 6.10 -7.84
C LYS A 63 15.06 6.71 -6.46
N ASN A 64 16.04 7.60 -6.28
CA ASN A 64 16.32 8.29 -5.00
C ASN A 64 15.20 9.25 -4.51
N SER A 65 14.13 9.43 -5.27
CA SER A 65 12.99 10.30 -4.96
C SER A 65 11.72 9.48 -4.69
N GLN A 66 11.83 8.50 -3.80
CA GLN A 66 10.73 7.58 -3.49
C GLN A 66 9.62 8.35 -2.76
N GLU A 67 8.40 8.29 -3.29
CA GLU A 67 7.23 8.84 -2.61
C GLU A 67 6.40 7.68 -2.05
N TYR A 68 6.14 7.72 -0.74
CA TYR A 68 5.44 6.69 0.01
C TYR A 68 4.11 7.23 0.53
N TYR A 69 3.05 6.49 0.25
CA TYR A 69 1.69 6.86 0.66
C TYR A 69 1.04 5.71 1.41
N SER A 70 0.72 5.92 2.69
CA SER A 70 -0.05 4.97 3.50
C SER A 70 -1.44 4.80 2.90
N ILE A 71 -1.82 3.57 2.57
CA ILE A 71 -3.15 3.26 2.03
C ILE A 71 -4.24 3.66 3.03
N ARG A 72 -3.99 3.51 4.34
CA ARG A 72 -4.89 3.97 5.40
C ARG A 72 -5.16 5.47 5.34
N LEU A 73 -4.13 6.29 5.10
CA LEU A 73 -4.30 7.75 5.01
C LEU A 73 -4.96 8.15 3.70
N LEU A 74 -4.65 7.45 2.60
CA LEU A 74 -5.34 7.63 1.32
C LEU A 74 -6.84 7.32 1.44
N MET A 75 -7.23 6.27 2.15
CA MET A 75 -8.65 6.01 2.44
C MET A 75 -9.34 7.23 3.07
N LYS A 76 -8.70 7.90 4.04
CA LYS A 76 -9.25 9.12 4.67
C LYS A 76 -9.37 10.27 3.68
N ILE A 77 -8.36 10.49 2.83
CA ILE A 77 -8.36 11.56 1.82
C ILE A 77 -9.50 11.36 0.82
N PHE A 78 -9.80 10.10 0.49
CA PHE A 78 -10.90 9.73 -0.40
C PHE A 78 -12.27 9.65 0.32
N GLY A 79 -12.35 10.05 1.59
CA GLY A 79 -13.60 10.08 2.36
C GLY A 79 -14.12 8.69 2.77
N ILE A 80 -13.25 7.70 2.92
CA ILE A 80 -13.62 6.35 3.35
C ILE A 80 -13.50 6.25 4.88
N ASP A 81 -14.64 6.21 5.56
CA ASP A 81 -14.76 6.17 7.03
C ASP A 81 -14.73 4.75 7.63
N GLU A 82 -14.52 3.72 6.81
CA GLU A 82 -14.41 2.34 7.26
C GLU A 82 -13.12 2.11 8.05
N LYS A 83 -13.18 1.25 9.09
CA LYS A 83 -11.98 0.80 9.81
C LYS A 83 -10.99 0.15 8.81
N PRO A 84 -9.69 0.54 8.81
CA PRO A 84 -8.71 0.14 7.80
C PRO A 84 -8.20 -1.29 8.01
N SER A 85 -9.09 -2.28 7.90
CA SER A 85 -8.72 -3.70 7.85
C SER A 85 -7.97 -4.02 6.55
N LEU A 86 -7.30 -5.17 6.49
CA LEU A 86 -6.58 -5.61 5.29
C LEU A 86 -7.52 -5.66 4.08
N ASN A 87 -8.70 -6.28 4.25
CA ASN A 87 -9.69 -6.41 3.19
C ASN A 87 -10.27 -5.06 2.76
N ALA A 88 -10.50 -4.13 3.70
CA ALA A 88 -10.97 -2.79 3.38
C ALA A 88 -9.93 -2.01 2.56
N GLN A 89 -8.66 -2.08 2.95
CA GLN A 89 -7.56 -1.45 2.23
C GLN A 89 -7.38 -2.05 0.82
N LEU A 90 -7.45 -3.37 0.67
CA LEU A 90 -7.35 -4.03 -0.64
C LEU A 90 -8.54 -3.70 -1.56
N ARG A 91 -9.76 -3.67 -1.03
CA ARG A 91 -10.94 -3.24 -1.77
C ARG A 91 -10.80 -1.78 -2.20
N PHE A 92 -10.37 -0.89 -1.30
CA PHE A 92 -10.09 0.50 -1.64
C PHE A 92 -9.11 0.63 -2.82
N ILE A 93 -8.00 -0.12 -2.80
CA ILE A 93 -7.01 -0.12 -3.89
C ILE A 93 -7.65 -0.54 -5.22
N SER A 94 -8.48 -1.58 -5.20
CA SER A 94 -9.19 -2.07 -6.39
C SER A 94 -10.15 -1.00 -6.93
N ASP A 95 -11.02 -0.48 -6.06
CA ASP A 95 -12.11 0.43 -6.41
C ASP A 95 -11.60 1.79 -6.90
N HIS A 96 -10.44 2.24 -6.39
CA HIS A 96 -9.84 3.54 -6.70
C HIS A 96 -8.54 3.42 -7.53
N SER A 97 -8.31 2.28 -8.16
CA SER A 97 -7.07 1.99 -8.88
C SER A 97 -6.70 3.06 -9.92
N LYS A 98 -7.68 3.60 -10.65
CA LYS A 98 -7.43 4.66 -11.64
C LYS A 98 -6.84 5.92 -11.01
N GLN A 99 -7.41 6.36 -9.89
CA GLN A 99 -6.98 7.58 -9.19
C GLN A 99 -5.68 7.36 -8.42
N LEU A 100 -5.49 6.18 -7.84
CA LEU A 100 -4.29 5.83 -7.06
C LEU A 100 -3.04 5.73 -7.94
N PHE A 101 -3.18 5.15 -9.13
CA PHE A 101 -2.04 4.92 -10.03
C PHE A 101 -1.95 5.96 -11.16
N ASP A 102 -2.64 7.09 -11.02
CA ASP A 102 -2.58 8.21 -11.94
C ASP A 102 -1.22 8.92 -11.87
N ALA A 103 -0.68 9.32 -13.02
CA ALA A 103 0.62 9.99 -13.11
C ALA A 103 0.61 11.36 -12.38
N ASP A 104 -0.54 12.03 -12.41
CA ASP A 104 -0.71 13.35 -11.80
C ASP A 104 -0.81 13.31 -10.28
N ARG A 105 -1.05 12.11 -9.69
CA ARG A 105 -1.07 11.89 -8.23
C ARG A 105 -1.92 12.94 -7.50
N THR A 106 -3.16 13.10 -7.96
CA THR A 106 -4.10 14.15 -7.52
C THR A 106 -4.33 14.22 -6.01
N TYR A 107 -4.04 13.13 -5.28
CA TYR A 107 -4.15 13.05 -3.83
C TYR A 107 -2.92 13.59 -3.06
N ARG A 108 -1.80 13.88 -3.74
CA ARG A 108 -0.52 14.22 -3.10
C ARG A 108 -0.61 15.42 -2.16
N GLU A 109 -1.15 16.54 -2.62
CA GLU A 109 -1.23 17.76 -1.79
C GLU A 109 -2.09 17.55 -0.53
N ALA A 110 -3.19 16.79 -0.67
CA ALA A 110 -4.04 16.45 0.46
C ALA A 110 -3.33 15.50 1.43
N TYR A 111 -2.53 14.58 0.90
CA TYR A 111 -1.69 13.69 1.68
C TYR A 111 -0.62 14.44 2.47
N ASP A 112 0.15 15.31 1.81
CA ASP A 112 1.21 16.09 2.44
C ASP A 112 0.66 16.97 3.58
N LYS A 113 -0.56 17.54 3.43
CA LYS A 113 -1.23 18.30 4.51
C LYS A 113 -1.63 17.42 5.69
N LEU A 114 -2.09 16.21 5.43
CA LEU A 114 -2.55 15.29 6.47
C LEU A 114 -1.39 14.65 7.24
N ASP A 115 -0.34 14.25 6.53
CA ASP A 115 0.83 13.59 7.10
C ASP A 115 1.62 14.53 8.02
N ASN A 116 1.79 15.80 7.61
CA ASN A 116 2.41 16.86 8.42
C ASN A 116 1.62 17.25 9.69
N HIS A 117 0.44 16.68 9.91
CA HIS A 117 -0.42 16.97 11.08
C HIS A 117 -0.66 15.72 11.95
N THR A 118 0.09 14.65 11.72
CA THR A 118 0.06 13.47 12.59
C THR A 118 1.17 13.61 13.66
N PRO A 119 0.84 13.88 14.94
CA PRO A 119 1.83 13.98 16.01
C PRO A 119 2.49 12.63 16.34
#